data_AF-A0A2P4SGJ5-F1
#
_entry.id   AF-A0A2P4SGJ5-F1
#
_cell.length_a   1.000
_cell.length_b   1.000
_cell.length_c   1.000
_cell.angle_alpha   90.00
_cell.angle_beta   90.00
_cell.angle_gamma   90.00
#
_symmetry.space_group_name_H-M   'P 1'
#
loop_
_entity.id
_entity.type
_entity.pdbx_description
1 polymer ?
#
loop_
_entity_poly.entity_id
_entity_poly.type
_entity_poly.pdbx_seq_one_letter_code
_entity_poly.pdbx_strand_id
1 'polypeptide(L)'
;MFIQVCLYFYCKCLWRCLKFVVRKLTGRCELQRICYNTKPGAARTMKIEASLRGSKSKRLQTSVSVHPDAIEKTIDDIMELKKINPDINPQ
;
A
#
# COMPACT_ATOMS: atom_id res chain seq x y z
N MET A 1 3.56 -15.06 31.38
CA MET A 1 3.38 -13.71 30.80
C MET A 1 4.57 -13.23 29.98
N PHE A 2 5.80 -13.16 30.51
CA PHE A 2 6.97 -12.64 29.78
C PHE A 2 7.26 -13.33 28.44
N ILE A 3 7.22 -14.67 28.39
CA ILE A 3 7.47 -15.44 27.17
C ILE A 3 6.47 -15.07 26.06
N GLN A 4 5.21 -14.83 26.41
CA GLN A 4 4.14 -14.50 25.47
C GLN A 4 4.32 -13.09 24.86
N VAL A 5 4.83 -12.14 25.65
CA VAL A 5 5.18 -10.79 25.18
C VAL A 5 6.41 -10.84 24.28
N CYS A 6 7.43 -11.61 24.64
CA CYS A 6 8.62 -11.83 23.81
C CYS A 6 8.26 -12.47 22.46
N LEU A 7 7.39 -13.49 22.47
CA LEU A 7 6.92 -14.15 21.26
C LEU A 7 6.13 -13.20 20.36
N TYR A 8 5.26 -12.37 20.96
CA TYR A 8 4.51 -11.35 20.22
C TYR A 8 5.44 -10.32 19.55
N PHE A 9 6.43 -9.82 20.29
CA PHE A 9 7.42 -8.89 19.75
C PHE A 9 8.25 -9.54 18.63
N TYR A 10 8.70 -10.77 18.83
CA TYR A 10 9.42 -11.55 17.83
C TYR A 10 8.60 -11.72 16.55
N CYS A 11 7.34 -12.16 16.64
CA CYS A 11 6.45 -12.30 15.50
C CYS A 11 6.21 -10.97 14.78
N LYS A 12 6.04 -9.86 15.52
CA LYS A 12 5.88 -8.52 14.94
C LYS A 12 7.12 -8.05 14.19
N CYS A 13 8.31 -8.25 14.76
CA CYS A 13 9.58 -7.92 14.12
C CYS A 13 9.83 -8.80 12.90
N LEU A 14 9.61 -10.11 13.01
CA LEU A 14 9.74 -11.07 11.91
C LEU A 14 8.82 -10.70 10.74
N TRP A 15 7.56 -10.36 11.02
CA TRP A 15 6.61 -9.91 10.01
C TRP A 15 7.07 -8.63 9.30
N ARG A 16 7.69 -7.71 10.05
CA ARG A 16 8.24 -6.47 9.49
C ARG A 16 9.42 -6.73 8.57
N CYS A 17 10.33 -7.62 8.97
CA CYS A 17 11.46 -8.05 8.14
C CYS A 17 10.98 -8.78 6.89
N LEU A 18 10.03 -9.72 7.00
CA LEU A 18 9.45 -10.42 5.85
C LEU A 18 8.78 -9.45 4.88
N LYS A 19 8.00 -8.48 5.38
CA LYS A 19 7.38 -7.43 4.55
C LYS A 19 8.44 -6.59 3.82
N PHE A 20 9.61 -6.36 4.43
CA PHE A 20 10.72 -5.64 3.81
C PHE A 20 11.43 -6.48 2.74
N VAL A 21 11.71 -7.75 3.03
CA VAL A 21 12.31 -8.70 2.08
C VAL A 21 11.43 -8.87 0.85
N VAL A 22 10.13 -9.09 1.02
CA VAL A 22 9.18 -9.19 -0.11
C VAL A 22 9.18 -7.92 -0.95
N ARG A 23 9.31 -6.73 -0.34
CA ARG A 23 9.43 -5.46 -1.07
C ARG A 23 10.71 -5.37 -1.89
N LYS A 24 11.84 -5.86 -1.37
CA LYS A 24 13.12 -5.89 -2.09
C LYS A 24 13.12 -6.93 -3.22
N LEU A 25 12.55 -8.11 -2.98
CA LEU A 25 12.52 -9.20 -3.96
C LEU A 25 11.54 -8.93 -5.11
N THR A 26 10.32 -8.46 -4.79
CA THR A 26 9.29 -8.24 -5.82
C THR A 26 9.36 -6.85 -6.44
N GLY A 27 10.00 -5.88 -5.78
CA GLY A 27 9.98 -4.48 -6.19
C GLY A 27 8.58 -3.83 -6.15
N ARG A 28 7.54 -4.56 -5.72
CA ARG A 28 6.15 -4.10 -5.78
C ARG A 28 5.75 -3.39 -4.50
N CYS A 29 5.11 -2.23 -4.66
CA CYS A 29 4.48 -1.53 -3.56
C CYS A 29 3.19 -2.24 -3.10
N GLU A 30 2.69 -1.86 -1.94
CA GLU A 30 1.49 -2.47 -1.34
C GLU A 30 0.25 -2.27 -2.21
N LEU A 31 0.13 -1.11 -2.88
CA LEU A 31 -0.94 -0.84 -3.85
C LEU A 31 -0.86 -1.79 -5.04
N GLN A 32 0.31 -1.93 -5.68
CA GLN A 32 0.49 -2.86 -6.78
C GLN A 32 0.10 -4.29 -6.36
N ARG A 33 0.49 -4.72 -5.16
CA ARG A 33 0.13 -6.05 -4.66
C ARG A 33 -1.39 -6.24 -4.48
N ILE A 34 -2.11 -5.20 -4.06
CA ILE A 34 -3.59 -5.22 -3.97
C ILE A 34 -4.21 -5.26 -5.38
N CYS A 35 -3.68 -4.44 -6.29
CA CYS A 35 -4.14 -4.33 -7.67
C CYS A 35 -4.00 -5.64 -8.46
N TYR A 36 -2.92 -6.40 -8.26
CA TYR A 36 -2.73 -7.70 -8.92
C TYR A 36 -3.52 -8.84 -8.26
N ASN A 37 -3.66 -8.85 -6.94
CA ASN A 37 -4.29 -9.97 -6.23
C ASN A 37 -5.82 -9.87 -6.12
N THR A 38 -6.41 -8.70 -6.39
CA THR A 38 -7.85 -8.48 -6.23
C THR A 38 -8.46 -8.01 -7.55
N LYS A 39 -9.52 -8.67 -8.01
CA LYS A 39 -10.29 -8.25 -9.18
C LYS A 39 -10.84 -6.83 -9.02
N PRO A 40 -10.98 -6.05 -10.11
CA PRO A 40 -11.59 -4.73 -10.06
C PRO A 40 -13.01 -4.80 -9.47
N GLY A 41 -13.35 -3.84 -8.60
CA GLY A 41 -14.62 -3.78 -7.88
C GLY A 41 -14.49 -3.21 -6.46
N ALA A 42 -15.60 -3.17 -5.72
CA ALA A 42 -15.68 -2.56 -4.40
C ALA A 42 -14.64 -3.10 -3.41
N ALA A 43 -14.39 -4.42 -3.41
CA ALA A 43 -13.41 -5.05 -2.55
C ALA A 43 -11.97 -4.56 -2.79
N ARG A 44 -11.62 -4.22 -4.03
CA ARG A 44 -10.32 -3.65 -4.37
C ARG A 44 -10.23 -2.20 -3.90
N THR A 45 -11.27 -1.40 -4.14
CA THR A 45 -11.33 0.01 -3.71
C THR A 45 -11.19 0.14 -2.18
N MET A 46 -11.91 -0.68 -1.42
CA MET A 46 -11.81 -0.67 0.06
C MET A 46 -10.39 -1.00 0.55
N LYS A 47 -9.71 -1.97 -0.06
CA LYS A 47 -8.33 -2.33 0.30
C LYS A 47 -7.34 -1.22 -0.08
N ILE A 48 -7.54 -0.57 -1.23
CA ILE A 48 -6.75 0.57 -1.67
C ILE A 48 -6.91 1.73 -0.69
N GLU A 49 -8.15 2.05 -0.30
CA GLU A 49 -8.46 3.10 0.66
C GLU A 49 -7.80 2.84 2.02
N ALA A 50 -7.94 1.62 2.55
CA ALA A 50 -7.28 1.22 3.80
C ALA A 50 -5.75 1.31 3.70
N SER A 51 -5.17 0.94 2.55
CA SER A 51 -3.72 1.06 2.31
C SER A 51 -3.25 2.51 2.21
N LEU A 52 -4.08 3.42 1.69
CA LEU A 52 -3.77 4.84 1.58
C LEU A 52 -3.89 5.52 2.96
N ARG A 53 -4.98 5.27 3.70
CA ARG A 53 -5.16 5.74 5.08
C ARG A 53 -4.05 5.25 6.03
N GLY A 54 -3.61 4.00 5.88
CA GLY A 54 -2.53 3.41 6.68
C GLY A 54 -1.12 3.80 6.24
N SER A 55 -0.97 4.63 5.20
CA SER A 55 0.33 5.07 4.73
C SER A 55 1.00 6.01 5.73
N LYS A 56 2.34 5.99 5.80
CA LYS A 56 3.10 6.94 6.63
C LYS A 56 3.15 8.36 6.03
N SER A 57 2.86 8.51 4.74
CA SER A 57 2.89 9.80 4.05
C SER A 57 1.56 10.53 4.23
N LYS A 58 1.58 11.75 4.77
CA LYS A 58 0.38 12.59 4.89
C LYS A 58 -0.27 12.88 3.54
N ARG A 59 0.52 13.08 2.46
CA ARG A 59 0.01 13.28 1.10
C ARG A 59 -0.88 12.12 0.63
N LEU A 60 -0.50 10.88 0.97
CA LEU A 60 -1.26 9.67 0.63
C LEU A 60 -2.47 9.43 1.54
N GLN A 61 -2.53 10.07 2.71
CA GLN A 61 -3.73 10.01 3.56
C GLN A 61 -4.77 11.00 3.07
N THR A 62 -4.34 12.21 2.71
CA THR A 62 -5.22 13.28 2.20
C THR A 62 -5.80 12.95 0.82
N SER A 63 -5.11 12.11 0.03
CA SER A 63 -5.61 11.66 -1.28
C SER A 63 -6.92 10.86 -1.24
N VAL A 64 -7.36 10.40 -0.06
CA VAL A 64 -8.61 9.64 0.09
C VAL A 64 -9.84 10.55 0.13
N SER A 65 -9.68 11.81 0.51
CA SER A 65 -10.80 12.76 0.74
C SER A 65 -10.86 13.86 -0.32
N VAL A 66 -10.32 13.63 -1.51
CA VAL A 66 -10.20 14.65 -2.56
C VAL A 66 -11.51 14.76 -3.35
N HIS A 67 -11.83 15.99 -3.77
CA HIS A 67 -12.97 16.27 -4.64
C HIS A 67 -12.84 15.55 -5.99
N PRO A 68 -13.95 15.09 -6.60
CA PRO A 68 -13.93 14.37 -7.88
C PRO A 68 -13.13 15.06 -8.99
N ASP A 69 -13.12 16.39 -9.03
CA ASP A 69 -12.46 17.19 -10.08
C ASP A 69 -10.93 17.14 -10.02
N ALA A 70 -10.35 16.68 -8.91
CA ALA A 70 -8.90 16.59 -8.71
C ALA A 70 -8.40 15.13 -8.58
N ILE A 71 -9.23 14.14 -8.90
CA ILE A 71 -8.88 12.72 -8.81
C ILE A 71 -7.70 12.39 -9.71
N GLU A 72 -7.71 12.79 -10.99
CA GLU A 72 -6.64 12.45 -11.95
C GLU A 72 -5.29 12.97 -11.48
N LYS A 73 -5.23 14.25 -11.09
CA LYS A 73 -4.03 14.85 -10.52
C LYS A 73 -3.54 14.14 -9.25
N THR A 74 -4.48 13.67 -8.42
CA THR A 74 -4.13 12.92 -7.21
C THR A 74 -3.58 11.53 -7.53
N ILE A 75 -4.09 10.89 -8.59
CA ILE A 75 -3.57 9.61 -9.09
C ILE A 75 -2.14 9.77 -9.60
N ASP A 76 -1.89 10.81 -10.41
CA ASP A 76 -0.55 11.12 -10.93
C ASP A 76 0.45 11.37 -9.79
N ASP A 77 0.06 12.18 -8.80
CA ASP A 77 0.84 12.42 -7.57
C ASP A 77 1.15 11.10 -6.83
N ILE A 78 0.20 10.16 -6.76
CA ILE A 78 0.41 8.86 -6.12
C ILE A 78 1.36 7.99 -6.94
N MET A 79 1.24 7.99 -8.28
CA MET A 79 2.10 7.23 -9.18
C MET A 79 3.55 7.75 -9.11
N GLU A 80 3.73 9.07 -9.10
CA GLU A 80 5.04 9.72 -8.95
C GLU A 80 5.65 9.42 -7.57
N LEU A 81 4.91 9.65 -6.49
CA LEU A 81 5.38 9.41 -5.11
C LEU A 81 5.77 7.96 -4.87
N LYS A 82 5.08 7.02 -5.51
CA LYS A 82 5.37 5.58 -5.39
C LYS A 82 6.29 5.05 -6.46
N LYS A 83 6.74 5.89 -7.40
CA LYS A 83 7.60 5.52 -8.54
C LYS A 83 7.03 4.32 -9.30
N ILE A 84 5.72 4.35 -9.57
CA ILE A 84 5.03 3.30 -10.31
C ILE A 84 5.13 3.64 -11.80
N ASN A 85 5.77 2.77 -12.59
CA ASN A 85 5.79 2.92 -14.04
C ASN A 85 4.48 2.39 -14.63
N PRO A 86 3.68 3.23 -15.31
CA PRO A 86 2.42 2.80 -15.93
C PRO A 86 2.64 1.80 -17.08
N ASP A 87 3.73 1.94 -17.83
CA ASP A 87 4.04 1.07 -18.99
C ASP A 87 4.31 -0.40 -18.61
N ILE A 88 4.79 -0.63 -17.39
CA ILE A 88 5.08 -1.98 -16.85
C ILE A 88 3.84 -2.56 -16.14
N ASN A 89 2.83 -1.72 -15.85
CA ASN A 89 1.65 -2.06 -15.07
C ASN A 89 0.36 -1.64 -15.79
N PRO A 90 0.08 -2.16 -17.00
CA PRO A 90 -1.20 -1.91 -17.65
C PRO A 90 -2.30 -2.50 -16.76
N GLN A 91 -3.19 -1.64 -16.28
CA GLN A 91 -4.29 -1.94 -15.36
C GLN A 91 -5.62 -1.91 -16.06
#